data_AF-A0A968N5Z4-F1
#
_entry.id   AF-A0A968N5Z4-F1
#
_cell.length_a   1.000
_cell.length_b   1.000
_cell.length_c   1.000
_cell.angle_alpha   90.00
_cell.angle_beta   90.00
_cell.angle_gamma   90.00
#
_symmetry.space_group_name_H-M   'P 1'
#
loop_
_entity.id
_entity.type
_entity.pdbx_description
1 polymer ?
#
loop_
_entity_poly.entity_id
_entity_poly.type
_entity_poly.pdbx_seq_one_letter_code
_entity_poly.pdbx_strand_id
1 'polypeptide(L)'
;MSGHGRSRRWRSIQRWVLMAIAAALLALATPAPAWSQWLPQSEAGAGNALPRGVQRIGVIEVATVKSHLDGRDLFEITAPAVQNRNELGDMLPVEVRAQQVTAAIDRAAWRLAEARDPAVVVAELNNFTILQAVDRKQLQRRVQLLTVTSLDADYHGLALEELAAEWQGILQDEIAREIRLYSPDELAKRTLRTLQIFLVAIAISVALWGLQWLLGRYSRRLASQRQREMAAAAAAAAAAAT
;
A
#
# COMPACT_ATOMS: atom_id res chain seq x y z
N MET A 1 61.80 7.22 0.34
CA MET A 1 60.68 7.56 1.25
C MET A 1 59.54 8.17 0.44
N SER A 2 58.50 7.40 0.09
CA SER A 2 57.28 7.95 -0.58
C SER A 2 56.19 6.88 -0.70
N GLY A 3 55.61 6.48 0.43
CA GLY A 3 54.59 5.42 0.53
C GLY A 3 53.18 5.88 0.92
N HIS A 4 52.84 7.17 0.84
CA HIS A 4 51.60 7.70 1.45
C HIS A 4 50.46 8.07 0.47
N GLY A 5 50.60 7.80 -0.84
CA GLY A 5 49.60 8.24 -1.84
C GLY A 5 48.38 7.33 -2.03
N ARG A 6 48.42 6.04 -1.64
CA ARG A 6 47.32 5.08 -1.94
C ARG A 6 46.17 5.12 -0.94
N SER A 7 46.40 5.50 0.31
CA SER A 7 45.36 5.53 1.34
C SER A 7 44.33 6.64 1.12
N ARG A 8 44.71 7.74 0.44
CA ARG A 8 43.82 8.90 0.22
C ARG A 8 42.72 8.62 -0.82
N ARG A 9 43.05 7.89 -1.90
CA ARG A 9 42.07 7.48 -2.93
C ARG A 9 41.11 6.39 -2.43
N TRP A 10 41.57 5.47 -1.59
CA TRP A 10 40.71 4.42 -1.03
C TRP A 10 39.65 4.99 -0.08
N ARG A 11 40.02 5.99 0.74
CA ARG A 11 39.09 6.71 1.61
C ARG A 11 38.02 7.49 0.84
N SER A 12 38.35 8.04 -0.34
CA SER A 12 37.34 8.74 -1.16
C SER A 12 36.30 7.79 -1.77
N ILE A 13 36.71 6.59 -2.20
CA ILE A 13 35.79 5.61 -2.79
C ILE A 13 34.90 5.01 -1.70
N GLN A 14 35.44 4.71 -0.52
CA GLN A 14 34.64 4.29 0.63
C GLN A 14 33.59 5.33 1.01
N ARG A 15 33.90 6.63 0.93
CA ARG A 15 32.93 7.70 1.19
C ARG A 15 31.82 7.77 0.14
N TRP A 16 32.11 7.56 -1.14
CA TRP A 16 31.09 7.53 -2.19
C TRP A 16 30.20 6.30 -2.10
N VAL A 17 30.76 5.13 -1.81
CA VAL A 17 29.98 3.89 -1.60
C VAL A 17 29.13 4.01 -0.34
N LEU A 18 29.69 4.53 0.76
CA LEU A 18 28.92 4.80 1.98
C LEU A 18 27.84 5.85 1.76
N MET A 19 28.08 6.91 0.99
CA MET A 19 27.04 7.89 0.64
C MET A 19 25.96 7.30 -0.27
N ALA A 20 26.31 6.44 -1.22
CA ALA A 20 25.33 5.77 -2.08
C ALA A 20 24.48 4.76 -1.30
N ILE A 21 25.10 3.98 -0.41
CA ILE A 21 24.39 3.05 0.49
C ILE A 21 23.54 3.85 1.48
N ALA A 22 24.06 4.93 2.06
CA ALA A 22 23.30 5.80 2.95
C ALA A 22 22.11 6.45 2.22
N ALA A 23 22.30 6.94 1.00
CA ALA A 23 21.20 7.51 0.20
C ALA A 23 20.16 6.46 -0.19
N ALA A 24 20.57 5.24 -0.53
CA ALA A 24 19.66 4.13 -0.82
C ALA A 24 18.89 3.68 0.44
N LEU A 25 19.57 3.56 1.58
CA LEU A 25 18.93 3.27 2.86
C LEU A 25 18.01 4.41 3.28
N LEU A 26 18.37 5.67 3.04
CA LEU A 26 17.54 6.83 3.34
C LEU A 26 16.28 6.85 2.45
N ALA A 27 16.40 6.48 1.17
CA ALA A 27 15.26 6.36 0.24
C ALA A 27 14.35 5.16 0.55
N LEU A 28 14.90 4.09 1.16
CA LEU A 28 14.11 2.95 1.66
C LEU A 28 13.49 3.23 3.04
N ALA A 29 14.14 4.08 3.84
CA ALA A 29 13.71 4.47 5.17
C ALA A 29 12.89 5.76 5.21
N THR A 30 12.63 6.40 4.06
CA THR A 30 11.51 7.36 3.98
C THR A 30 10.23 6.53 4.02
N PRO A 31 9.52 6.45 5.17
CA PRO A 31 8.16 5.95 5.13
C PRO A 31 7.43 6.80 4.09
N ALA A 32 6.72 6.17 3.17
CA ALA A 32 5.73 6.89 2.38
C ALA A 32 4.92 7.75 3.37
N PRO A 33 4.66 9.03 3.10
CA PRO A 33 3.93 9.88 4.02
C PRO A 33 2.51 9.34 4.16
N ALA A 34 2.30 8.43 5.11
CA ALA A 34 1.01 8.05 5.68
C ALA A 34 0.50 9.17 6.61
N TRP A 35 0.72 10.42 6.21
CA TRP A 35 0.43 11.63 6.97
C TRP A 35 -0.94 12.22 6.59
N SER A 36 -1.85 11.39 6.07
CA SER A 36 -3.23 11.80 5.77
C SER A 36 -4.26 11.25 6.75
N GLN A 37 -3.88 10.43 7.74
CA GLN A 37 -4.84 9.81 8.68
C GLN A 37 -4.89 10.46 10.08
N TRP A 38 -4.28 11.63 10.26
CA TRP A 38 -4.18 12.28 11.58
C TRP A 38 -4.77 13.70 11.64
N LEU A 39 -5.70 14.04 10.74
CA LEU A 39 -6.61 15.13 11.07
C LEU A 39 -7.68 14.58 12.01
N PRO A 40 -7.77 15.02 13.28
CA PRO A 40 -9.02 14.92 14.00
C PRO A 40 -10.06 15.62 13.14
N GLN A 41 -11.08 14.87 12.69
CA GLN A 41 -12.25 15.49 12.10
C GLN A 41 -12.79 16.42 13.18
N SER A 42 -12.67 17.71 12.93
CA SER A 42 -13.29 18.72 13.77
C SER A 42 -14.78 18.39 13.80
N GLU A 43 -15.24 17.90 14.95
CA GLU A 43 -16.64 17.91 15.34
C GLU A 43 -17.07 19.37 15.34
N ALA A 44 -17.59 19.81 14.19
CA ALA A 44 -18.29 21.07 14.10
C ALA A 44 -19.54 20.92 14.96
N GLY A 45 -19.50 21.51 16.15
CA GLY A 45 -20.59 21.52 17.10
C GLY A 45 -21.88 22.02 16.48
N ALA A 46 -22.91 21.19 16.59
CA ALA A 46 -24.30 21.51 16.87
C ALA A 46 -25.01 20.15 16.93
N GLY A 47 -25.59 19.78 18.08
CA GLY A 47 -26.15 18.43 18.33
C GLY A 47 -27.23 17.92 17.36
N ASN A 48 -27.56 18.70 16.31
CA ASN A 48 -28.54 18.39 15.26
C ASN A 48 -27.98 18.52 13.83
N ALA A 49 -26.71 18.89 13.62
CA ALA A 49 -26.14 18.96 12.28
C ALA A 49 -25.96 17.54 11.72
N LEU A 50 -26.44 17.30 10.50
CA LEU A 50 -26.26 16.00 9.84
C LEU A 50 -24.78 15.79 9.50
N PRO A 51 -24.19 14.63 9.82
CA PRO A 51 -22.86 14.27 9.38
C PRO A 51 -22.74 14.29 7.86
N ARG A 52 -21.52 14.45 7.35
CA ARG A 52 -21.27 14.43 5.90
C ARG A 52 -21.68 13.08 5.31
N GLY A 53 -22.38 13.11 4.19
CA GLY A 53 -22.87 11.90 3.52
C GLY A 53 -24.12 11.28 4.15
N VAL A 54 -24.71 11.94 5.16
CA VAL A 54 -26.01 11.57 5.72
C VAL A 54 -27.08 12.52 5.20
N GLN A 55 -28.14 11.96 4.63
CA GLN A 55 -29.33 12.70 4.22
C GLN A 55 -30.51 12.32 5.12
N ARG A 56 -31.26 13.31 5.61
CA ARG A 56 -32.49 13.06 6.37
C ARG A 56 -33.71 13.24 5.47
N ILE A 57 -34.59 12.24 5.46
CA ILE A 57 -35.85 12.25 4.73
C ILE A 57 -36.96 11.92 5.72
N GLY A 58 -37.60 12.95 6.27
CA GLY A 58 -38.65 12.78 7.29
C GLY A 58 -38.12 12.08 8.55
N VAL A 59 -38.59 10.86 8.80
CA VAL A 59 -38.26 10.04 9.99
C VAL A 59 -37.11 9.06 9.76
N ILE A 60 -36.51 9.06 8.57
CA ILE A 60 -35.36 8.21 8.24
C ILE A 60 -34.13 9.04 7.89
N GLU A 61 -32.97 8.45 8.12
CA GLU A 61 -31.70 8.93 7.62
C GLU A 61 -31.10 7.89 6.67
N VAL A 62 -30.44 8.38 5.63
CA VAL A 62 -29.83 7.59 4.57
C VAL A 62 -28.34 7.89 4.56
N ALA A 63 -27.50 6.85 4.46
CA ALA A 63 -26.08 7.00 4.22
C ALA A 63 -25.60 6.05 3.13
N THR A 64 -24.63 6.51 2.35
CA THR A 64 -24.01 5.72 1.30
C THR A 64 -22.88 4.87 1.84
N VAL A 65 -22.92 3.56 1.59
CA VAL A 65 -21.79 2.66 1.80
C VAL A 65 -20.84 2.85 0.62
N LYS A 66 -19.57 3.13 0.91
CA LYS A 66 -18.55 3.39 -0.12
C LYS A 66 -17.49 2.28 -0.14
N SER A 67 -16.92 2.06 -1.33
CA SER A 67 -15.74 1.22 -1.53
C SER A 67 -14.53 1.83 -0.82
N HIS A 68 -13.75 1.01 -0.11
CA HIS A 68 -12.46 1.45 0.43
C HIS A 68 -11.45 1.68 -0.71
N LEU A 69 -11.57 0.94 -1.82
CA LEU A 69 -10.56 0.93 -2.89
C LEU A 69 -10.49 2.21 -3.68
N ASP A 70 -11.66 2.75 -4.06
CA ASP A 70 -11.76 3.90 -4.96
C ASP A 70 -12.75 4.97 -4.46
N GLY A 71 -13.39 4.76 -3.31
CA GLY A 71 -14.34 5.71 -2.73
C GLY A 71 -15.67 5.82 -3.46
N ARG A 72 -15.93 4.93 -4.43
CA ARG A 72 -17.21 4.92 -5.15
C ARG A 72 -18.34 4.46 -4.27
N ASP A 73 -19.53 4.89 -4.63
CA ASP A 73 -20.76 4.50 -3.95
C ASP A 73 -21.12 3.06 -4.32
N LEU A 74 -21.36 2.22 -3.31
CA LEU A 74 -21.77 0.83 -3.49
C LEU A 74 -23.30 0.74 -3.48
N PHE A 75 -23.92 1.18 -2.39
CA PHE A 75 -25.37 1.24 -2.20
C PHE A 75 -25.69 2.14 -1.01
N GLU A 76 -26.96 2.51 -0.87
CA GLU A 76 -27.45 3.34 0.23
C GLU A 76 -28.19 2.50 1.26
N ILE A 77 -27.91 2.77 2.53
CA ILE A 77 -28.56 2.13 3.67
C ILE A 77 -29.32 3.18 4.49
N THR A 78 -30.29 2.72 5.25
CA THR A 78 -31.18 3.59 6.03
C THR A 78 -31.12 3.28 7.52
N ALA A 79 -31.49 4.24 8.35
CA ALA A 79 -31.78 4.01 9.75
C ALA A 79 -32.87 4.98 10.23
N PRO A 80 -33.54 4.70 11.35
CA PRO A 80 -34.40 5.69 12.01
C PRO A 80 -33.63 6.98 12.28
N ALA A 81 -34.26 8.13 12.04
CA ALA A 81 -33.61 9.42 12.22
C ALA A 81 -33.28 9.68 13.69
N VAL A 82 -32.00 9.97 13.97
CA VAL A 82 -31.52 10.29 15.31
C VAL A 82 -31.75 11.77 15.58
N GLN A 83 -32.66 12.09 16.50
CA GLN A 83 -32.96 13.50 16.83
C GLN A 83 -31.82 14.15 17.61
N ASN A 84 -31.30 13.47 18.64
CA ASN A 84 -30.21 13.96 19.49
C ASN A 84 -29.02 12.99 19.39
N ARG A 85 -27.96 13.38 18.68
CA ARG A 85 -26.77 12.54 18.50
C ARG A 85 -25.88 12.47 19.75
N ASN A 86 -26.12 13.33 20.75
CA ASN A 86 -25.42 13.27 22.03
C ASN A 86 -26.04 12.26 23.01
N GLU A 87 -27.24 11.75 22.71
CA GLU A 87 -27.99 10.79 23.54
C GLU A 87 -28.56 9.68 22.65
N LEU A 88 -27.69 8.79 22.18
CA LEU A 88 -28.03 7.75 21.20
C LEU A 88 -28.98 6.67 21.76
N GLY A 89 -28.99 6.44 23.07
CA GLY A 89 -29.72 5.32 23.68
C GLY A 89 -29.34 4.00 23.01
N ASP A 90 -30.33 3.24 22.55
CA ASP A 90 -30.16 2.00 21.78
C ASP A 90 -30.19 2.20 20.25
N MET A 91 -30.32 3.44 19.77
CA MET A 91 -30.37 3.74 18.33
C MET A 91 -28.96 3.80 17.75
N LEU A 92 -28.73 3.04 16.68
CA LEU A 92 -27.49 3.10 15.90
C LEU A 92 -27.64 4.12 14.76
N PRO A 93 -26.86 5.21 14.73
CA PRO A 93 -26.88 6.16 13.63
C PRO A 93 -26.52 5.51 12.29
N VAL A 94 -27.12 6.00 11.20
CA VAL A 94 -26.93 5.43 9.87
C VAL A 94 -25.48 5.50 9.39
N GLU A 95 -24.73 6.55 9.75
CA GLU A 95 -23.33 6.68 9.38
C GLU A 95 -22.44 5.65 10.07
N VAL A 96 -22.76 5.31 11.32
CA VAL A 96 -22.04 4.27 12.06
C VAL A 96 -22.35 2.90 11.45
N ARG A 97 -23.61 2.66 11.09
CA ARG A 97 -24.01 1.45 10.37
C ARG A 97 -23.25 1.33 9.05
N ALA A 98 -23.14 2.40 8.27
CA ALA A 98 -22.42 2.39 6.98
C ALA A 98 -20.94 2.07 7.17
N GLN A 99 -20.29 2.68 8.17
CA GLN A 99 -18.90 2.40 8.53
C GLN A 99 -18.69 0.94 8.98
N GLN A 100 -19.63 0.37 9.74
CA GLN A 100 -19.57 -1.03 10.14
C GLN A 100 -19.63 -1.98 8.94
N VAL A 101 -20.46 -1.66 7.94
CA VAL A 101 -20.54 -2.43 6.68
C VAL A 101 -19.23 -2.33 5.93
N THR A 102 -18.69 -1.13 5.69
CA THR A 102 -17.40 -0.96 5.00
C THR A 102 -16.28 -1.72 5.72
N ALA A 103 -16.18 -1.60 7.05
CA ALA A 103 -15.19 -2.34 7.82
C ALA A 103 -15.42 -3.88 7.78
N ALA A 104 -16.66 -4.34 7.62
CA ALA A 104 -16.96 -5.75 7.46
C ALA A 104 -16.55 -6.29 6.08
N ILE A 105 -16.70 -5.49 5.02
CA ILE A 105 -16.21 -5.78 3.67
C ILE A 105 -14.67 -5.94 3.71
N ASP A 106 -13.96 -4.96 4.25
CA ASP A 106 -12.49 -4.99 4.37
C ASP A 106 -12.01 -6.26 5.10
N ARG A 107 -12.64 -6.56 6.25
CA ARG A 107 -12.30 -7.77 7.03
C ARG A 107 -12.62 -9.04 6.26
N ALA A 108 -13.72 -9.06 5.51
CA ALA A 108 -14.09 -10.22 4.70
C ALA A 108 -13.06 -10.44 3.59
N ALA A 109 -12.66 -9.39 2.88
CA ALA A 109 -11.64 -9.49 1.85
C ALA A 109 -10.30 -9.97 2.40
N TRP A 110 -9.86 -9.42 3.54
CA TRP A 110 -8.62 -9.87 4.18
C TRP A 110 -8.69 -11.34 4.63
N ARG A 111 -9.78 -11.77 5.28
CA ARG A 111 -9.96 -13.16 5.74
C ARG A 111 -10.12 -14.16 4.60
N LEU A 112 -10.69 -13.72 3.49
CA LEU A 112 -10.95 -14.53 2.31
C LEU A 112 -9.87 -14.36 1.23
N ALA A 113 -8.77 -13.64 1.51
CA ALA A 113 -7.67 -13.45 0.55
C ALA A 113 -7.06 -14.78 0.07
N GLU A 114 -7.07 -15.80 0.94
CA GLU A 114 -6.60 -17.15 0.64
C GLU A 114 -7.75 -18.15 0.36
N ALA A 115 -9.00 -17.68 0.36
CA ALA A 115 -10.15 -18.54 0.09
C ALA A 115 -10.10 -19.04 -1.35
N ARG A 116 -10.45 -20.31 -1.56
CA ARG A 116 -10.46 -20.91 -2.91
C ARG A 116 -11.71 -20.53 -3.69
N ASP A 117 -12.83 -20.35 -2.99
CA ASP A 117 -14.13 -20.06 -3.59
C ASP A 117 -14.90 -19.04 -2.70
N PRO A 118 -14.43 -17.77 -2.65
CA PRO A 118 -15.08 -16.72 -1.87
C PRO A 118 -16.43 -16.32 -2.49
N ALA A 119 -17.48 -16.35 -1.68
CA ALA A 119 -18.81 -15.97 -2.09
C ALA A 119 -19.54 -15.16 -1.00
N VAL A 120 -20.41 -14.25 -1.43
CA VAL A 120 -21.42 -13.61 -0.58
C VAL A 120 -22.70 -14.41 -0.72
N VAL A 121 -23.32 -14.74 0.40
CA VAL A 121 -24.57 -15.49 0.45
C VAL A 121 -25.58 -14.77 1.34
N VAL A 122 -26.85 -14.85 0.95
CA VAL A 122 -27.98 -14.46 1.80
C VAL A 122 -28.22 -15.60 2.79
N ALA A 123 -28.41 -15.26 4.05
CA ALA A 123 -28.77 -16.20 5.11
C ALA A 123 -29.74 -15.55 6.08
N GLU A 124 -30.38 -16.36 6.92
CA GLU A 124 -31.20 -15.87 8.02
C GLU A 124 -30.48 -16.10 9.35
N LEU A 125 -30.48 -15.08 10.20
CA LEU A 125 -29.98 -15.17 11.57
C LEU A 125 -30.99 -14.52 12.51
N ASN A 126 -31.59 -15.30 13.40
CA ASN A 126 -32.63 -14.84 14.33
C ASN A 126 -33.80 -14.12 13.63
N ASN A 127 -34.28 -14.67 12.51
CA ASN A 127 -35.32 -14.08 11.65
C ASN A 127 -34.94 -12.76 10.95
N PHE A 128 -33.65 -12.42 10.92
CA PHE A 128 -33.14 -11.30 10.13
C PHE A 128 -32.43 -11.80 8.89
N THR A 129 -32.73 -11.19 7.74
CA THR A 129 -32.01 -11.42 6.48
C THR A 129 -30.64 -10.77 6.55
N ILE A 130 -29.59 -11.58 6.51
CA ILE A 130 -28.20 -11.14 6.58
C ILE A 130 -27.44 -11.49 5.31
N LEU A 131 -26.48 -10.64 4.96
CA LEU A 131 -25.47 -10.93 3.94
C LEU A 131 -24.18 -11.31 4.65
N GLN A 132 -23.62 -12.44 4.26
CA GLN A 132 -22.37 -12.95 4.83
C GLN A 132 -21.41 -13.38 3.72
N ALA A 133 -20.13 -13.06 3.89
CA ALA A 133 -19.06 -13.56 3.05
C ALA A 133 -18.56 -14.90 3.61
N VAL A 134 -18.40 -15.89 2.74
CA VAL A 134 -18.01 -17.26 3.08
C VAL A 134 -17.00 -17.80 2.08
N ASP A 135 -16.19 -18.78 2.48
CA ASP A 135 -15.55 -19.71 1.55
C ASP A 135 -16.49 -20.91 1.35
N ARG A 136 -16.99 -21.12 0.13
CA ARG A 136 -17.92 -22.24 -0.17
C ARG A 136 -17.29 -23.61 0.07
N LYS A 137 -15.96 -23.72 0.03
CA LYS A 137 -15.23 -24.96 0.35
C LYS A 137 -14.93 -25.09 1.84
N GLN A 138 -14.91 -23.99 2.59
CA GLN A 138 -14.59 -23.98 4.01
C GLN A 138 -15.51 -23.03 4.81
N LEU A 139 -16.69 -23.53 5.15
CA LEU A 139 -17.77 -22.78 5.82
C LEU A 139 -17.46 -22.24 7.23
N GLN A 140 -16.28 -22.55 7.78
CA GLN A 140 -15.80 -21.98 9.05
C GLN A 140 -15.32 -20.53 8.90
N ARG A 141 -14.91 -20.13 7.69
CA ARG A 141 -14.49 -18.75 7.38
C ARG A 141 -15.71 -17.95 6.92
N ARG A 142 -16.55 -17.53 7.88
CA ARG A 142 -17.71 -16.67 7.62
C ARG A 142 -17.54 -15.30 8.27
N VAL A 143 -17.95 -14.25 7.56
CA VAL A 143 -17.96 -12.88 8.06
C VAL A 143 -19.32 -12.29 7.72
N GLN A 144 -20.10 -11.91 8.73
CA GLN A 144 -21.33 -11.15 8.52
C GLN A 144 -20.94 -9.75 8.00
N LEU A 145 -21.52 -9.38 6.86
CA LEU A 145 -21.29 -8.09 6.21
C LEU A 145 -22.28 -7.06 6.69
N LEU A 146 -23.58 -7.39 6.60
CA LEU A 146 -24.66 -6.53 7.01
C LEU A 146 -25.94 -7.32 7.25
N THR A 147 -26.88 -6.67 7.95
CA THR A 147 -28.27 -7.10 8.05
C THR A 147 -29.11 -6.19 7.16
N VAL A 148 -29.94 -6.76 6.28
CA VAL A 148 -30.88 -6.01 5.46
C VAL A 148 -32.13 -5.77 6.31
N THR A 149 -32.56 -4.51 6.42
CA THR A 149 -33.72 -4.15 7.24
C THR A 149 -34.92 -3.84 6.36
N SER A 150 -36.13 -3.94 6.93
CA SER A 150 -37.35 -3.52 6.23
C SER A 150 -37.30 -2.06 5.81
N LEU A 151 -36.64 -1.21 6.60
CA LEU A 151 -36.48 0.21 6.28
C LEU A 151 -35.68 0.43 4.99
N ASP A 152 -34.67 -0.42 4.76
CA ASP A 152 -33.90 -0.37 3.52
C ASP A 152 -34.76 -0.78 2.33
N ALA A 153 -35.53 -1.86 2.48
CA ALA A 153 -36.45 -2.36 1.46
C ALA A 153 -37.54 -1.32 1.10
N ASP A 154 -38.15 -0.70 2.11
CA ASP A 154 -39.16 0.35 1.95
C ASP A 154 -38.59 1.60 1.25
N TYR A 155 -37.36 1.99 1.58
CA TYR A 155 -36.68 3.12 0.95
C TYR A 155 -36.39 2.89 -0.53
N HIS A 156 -35.93 1.68 -0.88
CA HIS A 156 -35.62 1.29 -2.26
C HIS A 156 -36.88 0.88 -3.06
N GLY A 157 -38.01 0.68 -2.40
CA GLY A 157 -39.26 0.24 -3.03
C GLY A 157 -39.20 -1.19 -3.55
N LEU A 158 -38.38 -2.04 -2.93
CA LEU A 158 -38.14 -3.43 -3.33
C LEU A 158 -38.58 -4.40 -2.22
N ALA A 159 -38.85 -5.66 -2.58
CA ALA A 159 -39.00 -6.71 -1.57
C ALA A 159 -37.66 -6.95 -0.84
N LEU A 160 -37.72 -7.41 0.42
CA LEU A 160 -36.53 -7.61 1.25
C LEU A 160 -35.54 -8.59 0.59
N GLU A 161 -36.07 -9.65 -0.02
CA GLU A 161 -35.30 -10.68 -0.71
C GLU A 161 -34.67 -10.16 -2.01
N GLU A 162 -35.38 -9.30 -2.73
CA GLU A 162 -34.90 -8.67 -3.96
C GLU A 162 -33.76 -7.70 -3.66
N LEU A 163 -33.92 -6.85 -2.63
CA LEU A 163 -32.88 -5.93 -2.17
C LEU A 163 -31.65 -6.70 -1.67
N ALA A 164 -31.86 -7.78 -0.91
CA ALA A 164 -30.77 -8.62 -0.44
C ALA A 164 -29.99 -9.25 -1.61
N ALA A 165 -30.68 -9.72 -2.66
CA ALA A 165 -30.05 -10.28 -3.85
C ALA A 165 -29.27 -9.23 -4.66
N GLU A 166 -29.81 -8.01 -4.78
CA GLU A 166 -29.10 -6.90 -5.43
C GLU A 166 -27.81 -6.55 -4.68
N TRP A 167 -27.91 -6.33 -3.37
CA TRP A 167 -26.74 -6.02 -2.53
C TRP A 167 -25.74 -7.18 -2.47
N GLN A 168 -26.20 -8.43 -2.51
CA GLN A 168 -25.34 -9.60 -2.63
C GLN A 168 -24.44 -9.50 -3.86
N GLY A 169 -24.99 -9.13 -5.02
CA GLY A 169 -24.21 -8.96 -6.25
C GLY A 169 -23.16 -7.86 -6.13
N ILE A 170 -23.56 -6.69 -5.60
CA ILE A 170 -22.65 -5.55 -5.42
C ILE A 170 -21.50 -5.91 -4.46
N LEU A 171 -21.81 -6.55 -3.33
CA LEU A 171 -20.84 -6.96 -2.32
C LEU A 171 -19.93 -8.09 -2.81
N GLN A 172 -20.48 -9.03 -3.58
CA GLN A 172 -19.70 -10.10 -4.21
C GLN A 172 -18.61 -9.51 -5.11
N ASP A 173 -18.98 -8.55 -5.94
CA ASP A 173 -18.05 -7.90 -6.85
C ASP A 173 -17.00 -7.06 -6.12
N GLU A 174 -17.39 -6.37 -5.04
CA GLU A 174 -16.45 -5.58 -4.23
C GLU A 174 -15.44 -6.45 -3.50
N ILE A 175 -15.89 -7.48 -2.78
CA ILE A 175 -14.99 -8.40 -2.08
C ILE A 175 -14.05 -9.09 -3.06
N ALA A 176 -14.56 -9.49 -4.23
CA ALA A 176 -13.71 -10.09 -5.27
C ALA A 176 -12.66 -9.12 -5.82
N ARG A 177 -12.93 -7.81 -5.88
CA ARG A 177 -11.93 -6.79 -6.23
C ARG A 177 -10.90 -6.63 -5.11
N GLU A 178 -11.33 -6.51 -3.87
CA GLU A 178 -10.44 -6.33 -2.72
C GLU A 178 -9.51 -7.53 -2.51
N ILE A 179 -10.02 -8.77 -2.63
CA ILE A 179 -9.21 -9.99 -2.51
C ILE A 179 -8.04 -9.99 -3.52
N ARG A 180 -8.24 -9.47 -4.73
CA ARG A 180 -7.16 -9.40 -5.75
C ARG A 180 -6.00 -8.51 -5.29
N LEU A 181 -6.24 -7.53 -4.44
CA LEU A 181 -5.19 -6.68 -3.87
C LEU A 181 -4.40 -7.40 -2.77
N TYR A 182 -5.05 -8.34 -2.07
CA TYR A 182 -4.43 -9.15 -1.03
C TYR A 182 -3.85 -10.48 -1.53
N SER A 183 -4.03 -10.81 -2.81
CA SER A 183 -3.49 -12.05 -3.38
C SER A 183 -1.95 -12.06 -3.32
N PRO A 184 -1.34 -13.08 -2.68
CA PRO A 184 0.11 -13.16 -2.50
C PRO A 184 0.87 -13.24 -3.83
N ASP A 185 0.23 -13.76 -4.89
CA ASP A 185 0.84 -13.86 -6.22
C ASP A 185 1.19 -12.49 -6.81
N GLU A 186 0.37 -11.48 -6.56
CA GLU A 186 0.61 -10.11 -7.04
C GLU A 186 1.69 -9.40 -6.19
N LEU A 187 1.74 -9.68 -4.88
CA LEU A 187 2.81 -9.20 -4.01
C LEU A 187 4.16 -9.82 -4.37
N ALA A 188 4.20 -11.11 -4.69
CA ALA A 188 5.40 -11.83 -5.10
C ALA A 188 5.95 -11.31 -6.44
N LYS A 189 5.09 -11.07 -7.44
CA LYS A 189 5.51 -10.49 -8.72
C LYS A 189 6.09 -9.09 -8.56
N ARG A 190 5.49 -8.25 -7.71
CA ARG A 190 5.98 -6.89 -7.43
C ARG A 190 7.34 -6.90 -6.73
N THR A 191 7.52 -7.76 -5.73
CA THR A 191 8.81 -7.91 -5.05
C THR A 191 9.90 -8.45 -5.97
N LEU A 192 9.59 -9.42 -6.83
CA LEU A 192 10.56 -9.98 -7.78
C LEU A 192 11.04 -8.93 -8.79
N ARG A 193 10.14 -8.09 -9.33
CA ARG A 193 10.52 -7.03 -10.26
C ARG A 193 11.40 -5.96 -9.61
N THR A 194 11.11 -5.57 -8.37
CA THR A 194 11.95 -4.64 -7.59
C THR A 194 13.33 -5.24 -7.32
N LEU A 195 13.38 -6.53 -6.94
CA LEU A 195 14.64 -7.25 -6.70
C LEU A 195 15.50 -7.32 -7.97
N GLN A 196 14.88 -7.51 -9.13
CA GLN A 196 15.58 -7.53 -10.42
C GLN A 196 16.25 -6.18 -10.73
N ILE A 197 15.56 -5.05 -10.51
CA ILE A 197 16.14 -3.72 -10.70
C ILE A 197 17.34 -3.51 -9.77
N PHE A 198 17.21 -3.92 -8.50
CA PHE A 198 18.31 -3.86 -7.52
C PHE A 198 19.51 -4.70 -7.96
N LEU A 199 19.30 -5.92 -8.43
CA LEU A 199 20.37 -6.79 -8.92
C LEU A 199 21.10 -6.19 -10.12
N VAL A 200 20.37 -5.59 -11.08
CA VAL A 200 20.97 -4.90 -12.23
C VAL A 200 21.82 -3.70 -11.77
N ALA A 201 21.32 -2.89 -10.83
CA ALA A 201 22.07 -1.75 -10.30
C ALA A 201 23.36 -2.18 -9.58
N ILE A 202 23.31 -3.27 -8.81
CA ILE A 202 24.48 -3.87 -8.16
C ILE A 202 25.46 -4.37 -9.22
N ALA A 203 25.00 -5.09 -10.23
CA ALA A 203 25.84 -5.63 -11.30
C ALA A 203 26.58 -4.52 -12.06
N ILE A 204 25.90 -3.43 -12.41
CA ILE A 204 26.51 -2.25 -13.06
C ILE A 204 27.55 -1.61 -12.13
N SER A 205 27.24 -1.47 -10.84
CA SER A 205 28.18 -0.89 -9.86
C SER A 205 29.46 -1.72 -9.73
N VAL A 206 29.34 -3.05 -9.67
CA VAL A 206 30.49 -3.97 -9.63
C VAL A 206 31.28 -3.92 -10.93
N ALA A 207 30.61 -3.87 -12.09
CA ALA A 207 31.26 -3.78 -13.39
C ALA A 207 32.09 -2.49 -13.53
N LEU A 208 31.52 -1.34 -13.14
CA LEU A 208 32.21 -0.05 -13.15
C LEU A 208 33.40 -0.04 -12.18
N TRP A 209 33.25 -0.62 -11.00
CA TRP A 209 34.34 -0.76 -10.03
C TRP A 209 35.48 -1.62 -10.59
N GLY A 210 35.15 -2.76 -11.21
CA GLY A 210 36.12 -3.63 -11.87
C GLY A 210 36.87 -2.91 -13.01
N LEU A 211 36.16 -2.14 -13.82
CA LEU A 211 36.75 -1.37 -14.92
C LEU A 211 37.72 -0.29 -14.42
N GLN A 212 37.33 0.46 -13.37
CA GLN A 212 38.19 1.45 -12.74
C GLN A 212 39.45 0.83 -12.14
N TRP A 213 39.32 -0.35 -11.52
CA TRP A 213 40.47 -1.08 -10.98
C TRP A 213 41.44 -1.50 -12.08
N LEU A 214 40.92 -1.99 -13.21
CA LEU A 214 41.72 -2.40 -14.37
C LEU A 214 42.47 -1.21 -14.99
N LEU A 215 41.77 -0.11 -15.27
CA LEU A 215 42.35 1.13 -15.80
C LEU A 215 43.40 1.73 -14.85
N GLY A 216 43.15 1.64 -13.54
CA GLY A 216 44.11 2.03 -12.50
C GLY A 216 45.40 1.19 -12.52
N ARG A 217 45.34 -0.06 -12.98
CA ARG A 217 46.51 -0.92 -13.16
C ARG A 217 47.29 -0.57 -14.42
N TYR A 218 46.61 -0.31 -15.53
CA TYR A 218 47.23 0.08 -16.81
C TYR A 218 47.95 1.42 -16.72
N SER A 219 47.30 2.43 -16.15
CA SER A 219 47.89 3.76 -15.96
C SER A 219 49.19 3.75 -15.16
N ARG A 220 49.30 2.91 -14.12
CA ARG A 220 50.55 2.76 -13.34
C ARG A 220 51.69 2.17 -14.16
N ARG A 221 51.40 1.23 -15.07
CA ARG A 221 52.41 0.66 -15.98
C ARG A 221 52.97 1.72 -16.92
N LEU A 222 52.08 2.51 -17.54
CA LEU A 222 52.47 3.62 -18.42
C LEU A 222 53.27 4.70 -17.68
N ALA A 223 52.87 5.06 -16.46
CA ALA A 223 53.61 6.01 -15.64
C ALA A 223 55.03 5.52 -15.32
N SER A 224 55.20 4.23 -15.04
CA SER A 224 56.53 3.65 -14.79
C SER A 224 57.42 3.60 -16.03
N GLN A 225 56.85 3.45 -17.23
CA GLN A 225 57.59 3.51 -18.49
C GLN A 225 58.09 4.93 -18.76
N ARG A 226 57.21 5.93 -18.67
CA ARG A 226 57.59 7.34 -18.85
C ARG A 226 58.67 7.80 -17.87
N GLN A 227 58.58 7.39 -16.61
CA GLN A 227 59.63 7.71 -15.62
C GLN A 227 60.98 7.10 -15.99
N ARG A 228 61.00 5.87 -16.52
CA ARG A 228 62.24 5.23 -17.00
C ARG A 228 62.82 5.94 -18.21
N GLU A 229 61.98 6.34 -19.16
CA GLU A 229 62.40 7.10 -20.35
C GLU A 229 62.98 8.47 -19.97
N MET A 230 62.32 9.21 -19.07
CA MET A 230 62.83 10.51 -18.59
C MET A 230 64.14 10.35 -17.81
N ALA A 231 64.26 9.33 -16.95
CA ALA A 231 65.49 9.07 -16.22
C ALA A 231 66.64 8.68 -17.16
N ALA A 232 66.38 7.88 -18.18
CA ALA A 232 67.37 7.52 -19.19
C ALA A 232 67.80 8.73 -20.03
N ALA A 233 66.86 9.58 -20.46
CA ALA A 233 67.16 10.81 -21.18
C ALA A 233 67.99 11.80 -20.33
N ALA A 234 67.64 11.96 -19.05
CA ALA A 234 68.41 12.79 -18.12
C ALA A 234 69.83 12.25 -17.89
N ALA A 235 69.99 10.94 -17.75
CA ALA A 235 71.31 10.31 -17.63
C ALA A 235 72.16 10.47 -18.89
N ALA A 236 71.56 10.31 -20.08
CA ALA A 236 72.25 10.53 -21.35
C ALA A 236 72.68 12.00 -21.54
N ALA A 237 71.83 12.95 -21.16
CA ALA A 237 72.17 14.38 -21.20
C ALA A 237 73.31 14.74 -20.24
N ALA A 238 73.33 14.15 -19.03
CA ALA A 238 74.41 14.35 -18.07
C ALA A 238 75.75 13.79 -18.58
N ALA A 239 75.74 12.61 -19.23
CA ALA A 239 76.94 12.01 -19.81
C ALA A 239 77.49 12.78 -21.02
N ALA A 240 76.64 13.49 -21.77
CA ALA A 240 77.08 14.33 -22.89
C ALA A 240 77.71 15.66 -22.45
N ALA A 241 77.52 16.06 -21.18
CA ALA A 241 78.04 17.32 -20.61
C ALA A 241 79.40 17.18 -19.90
N THR A 242 79.89 15.95 -19.74
CA THR A 242 81.22 15.63 -19.16
C THR A 242 82.22 15.29 -20.25
#